data_AF-A0A1E4SLD9-F1
#
_entry.id   AF-A0A1E4SLD9-F1
#
_cell.length_a   1.000
_cell.length_b   1.000
_cell.length_c   1.000
_cell.angle_alpha   90.00
_cell.angle_beta   90.00
_cell.angle_gamma   90.00
#
_symmetry.space_group_name_H-M   'P 1'
#
loop_
_entity.id
_entity.type
_entity.pdbx_description
1 polymer ?
#
loop_
_entity_poly.entity_id
_entity_poly.type
_entity_poly.pdbx_seq_one_letter_code
_entity_poly.pdbx_strand_id
1 'polypeptide(L)'
;MADLNEVEQATLYLLKKRLERPSSLYPALTRLNEPRLHRIIKDKKSDPQLAQLIKRRNHYTSKVYEYLNEQLGSKSAVASHTGAKSSPLVSQYRGPEVKFITNRYHAELYIRHRILKESAKVNKIKQLIDQQLVQQRQWKKEREQMDDQHQQKVNAISKGVAKATEGFHPSKLQKLKMSNQGSLDALKREHEAEIINLNSRIIATCKHLSAKTIFTFKELEIPFFCTVEHFKYPTLTQDQEHVLNYLQKALM
;
A
#
# COMPACT_ATOMS: atom_id res chain seq x y z
N MET A 1 -5.24 -50.96 -40.34
CA MET A 1 -5.12 -50.38 -38.99
C MET A 1 -5.09 -48.87 -39.16
N ALA A 2 -6.03 -48.12 -38.58
CA ALA A 2 -6.02 -46.66 -38.70
C ALA A 2 -4.71 -46.11 -38.15
N ASP A 3 -4.01 -45.33 -38.96
CA ASP A 3 -2.68 -44.84 -38.67
C ASP A 3 -2.75 -43.99 -37.39
N LEU A 4 -1.97 -44.31 -36.35
CA LEU A 4 -2.08 -43.62 -35.05
C LEU A 4 -1.94 -42.10 -35.19
N ASN A 5 -1.27 -41.64 -36.25
CA ASN A 5 -1.11 -40.24 -36.62
C ASN A 5 -2.43 -39.56 -37.01
N GLU A 6 -3.31 -40.23 -37.77
CA GLU A 6 -4.65 -39.71 -38.10
C GLU A 6 -5.53 -39.60 -36.85
N VAL A 7 -5.37 -40.54 -35.91
CA VAL A 7 -6.16 -40.58 -34.69
C VAL A 7 -5.75 -39.47 -33.71
N GLU A 8 -4.46 -39.13 -33.67
CA GLU A 8 -3.91 -37.97 -32.96
C GLU A 8 -4.41 -36.66 -33.56
N GLN A 9 -4.28 -36.48 -34.88
CA GLN A 9 -4.69 -35.24 -35.55
C GLN A 9 -6.18 -34.94 -35.36
N ALA A 10 -7.03 -35.96 -35.41
CA ALA A 10 -8.45 -35.77 -35.21
C ALA A 10 -8.85 -35.58 -33.72
N THR A 11 -8.06 -36.09 -32.77
CA THR A 11 -8.26 -35.79 -31.34
C THR A 11 -7.85 -34.35 -31.02
N LEU A 12 -6.76 -33.88 -31.62
CA LEU A 12 -6.33 -32.48 -31.55
C LEU A 12 -7.34 -31.54 -32.21
N TYR A 13 -7.95 -31.95 -33.32
CA TYR A 13 -9.04 -31.19 -33.95
C TYR A 13 -10.28 -31.06 -33.05
N LEU A 14 -10.71 -32.16 -32.41
CA LEU A 14 -11.81 -32.13 -31.44
C LEU A 14 -11.50 -31.29 -30.21
N LEU A 15 -10.24 -31.31 -29.75
CA LEU A 15 -9.78 -30.45 -28.67
C LEU A 15 -9.79 -28.98 -29.11
N LYS A 16 -9.29 -28.65 -30.29
CA LYS A 16 -9.30 -27.28 -30.82
C LYS A 16 -10.71 -26.69 -30.88
N LYS A 17 -11.69 -27.46 -31.38
CA LYS A 17 -13.12 -27.10 -31.36
C LYS A 17 -13.67 -26.90 -29.94
N ARG A 18 -13.21 -27.69 -28.97
CA ARG A 18 -13.61 -27.55 -27.56
C ARG A 18 -12.95 -26.35 -26.89
N LEU A 19 -11.68 -26.08 -27.17
CA LEU A 19 -10.92 -24.95 -26.67
C LEU A 19 -11.45 -23.59 -27.18
N GLU A 20 -12.22 -23.59 -28.26
CA GLU A 20 -12.98 -22.42 -28.75
C GLU A 20 -14.22 -22.09 -27.91
N ARG A 21 -14.77 -23.06 -27.16
CA ARG A 21 -15.97 -22.88 -26.32
C ARG A 21 -15.66 -23.27 -24.88
N PRO A 22 -15.29 -22.31 -24.01
CA PRO A 22 -14.97 -22.60 -22.62
C PRO A 22 -16.16 -23.27 -21.93
N SER A 23 -15.91 -24.36 -21.21
CA SER A 23 -16.93 -25.13 -20.50
C SER A 23 -16.60 -25.19 -19.02
N SER A 24 -17.61 -24.93 -18.20
CA SER A 24 -17.52 -25.04 -16.73
C SER A 24 -17.18 -26.45 -16.26
N LEU A 25 -17.50 -27.48 -17.05
CA LEU A 25 -17.28 -28.89 -16.71
C LEU A 25 -15.80 -29.31 -16.77
N TYR A 26 -14.99 -28.64 -17.59
CA TYR A 26 -13.58 -28.99 -17.79
C TYR A 26 -12.69 -27.75 -17.75
N PRO A 27 -12.49 -27.16 -16.56
CA PRO A 27 -11.85 -25.85 -16.41
C PRO A 27 -10.37 -25.84 -16.81
N ALA A 28 -9.69 -27.00 -16.84
CA ALA A 28 -8.29 -27.08 -17.27
C ALA A 28 -8.14 -27.13 -18.81
N LEU A 29 -9.21 -27.43 -19.55
CA LEU A 29 -9.21 -27.46 -21.02
C LEU A 29 -9.38 -26.04 -21.58
N THR A 30 -8.33 -25.23 -21.45
CA THR A 30 -8.27 -23.86 -21.98
C THR A 30 -7.17 -23.73 -23.02
N ARG A 31 -7.27 -22.72 -23.90
CA ARG A 31 -6.26 -22.42 -24.94
C ARG A 31 -4.84 -22.27 -24.35
N LEU A 32 -4.74 -21.76 -23.12
CA LEU A 32 -3.45 -21.60 -22.43
C LEU A 32 -2.75 -22.94 -22.15
N ASN A 33 -3.50 -24.03 -22.03
CA ASN A 33 -2.97 -25.37 -21.76
C ASN A 33 -2.79 -26.23 -23.01
N GLU A 34 -3.11 -25.69 -24.20
CA GLU A 34 -2.99 -26.40 -25.47
C GLU A 34 -1.58 -27.02 -25.67
N PRO A 35 -0.46 -26.31 -25.43
CA PRO A 35 0.87 -26.91 -25.60
C PRO A 35 1.13 -28.09 -24.65
N ARG A 36 0.55 -28.06 -23.44
CA ARG A 36 0.69 -29.13 -22.44
C ARG A 36 -0.18 -30.33 -22.80
N LEU A 37 -1.39 -30.10 -23.30
CA LEU A 37 -2.28 -31.14 -23.81
C LEU A 37 -1.65 -31.90 -24.98
N HIS A 38 -1.02 -31.17 -25.90
CA HIS A 38 -0.27 -31.78 -27.01
C HIS A 38 0.87 -32.67 -26.51
N ARG A 39 1.62 -32.24 -25.49
CA ARG A 39 2.66 -33.08 -24.86
C ARG A 39 2.07 -34.31 -24.19
N ILE A 40 1.01 -34.15 -23.39
CA ILE A 40 0.35 -35.29 -22.71
C ILE A 40 -0.12 -36.34 -23.72
N ILE A 41 -0.75 -35.92 -24.82
CA ILE A 41 -1.22 -36.84 -25.85
C ILE A 41 -0.06 -37.56 -26.53
N LYS A 42 1.04 -36.84 -26.81
CA LYS A 42 2.23 -37.41 -27.44
C LYS A 42 3.01 -38.35 -26.50
N ASP A 43 3.19 -37.95 -25.25
CA ASP A 43 3.99 -38.66 -24.25
C ASP A 43 3.25 -39.88 -23.71
N LYS A 44 1.91 -39.81 -23.60
CA LYS A 44 1.05 -40.91 -23.17
C LYS A 44 0.41 -41.69 -24.33
N LYS A 45 0.96 -41.58 -25.54
CA LYS A 45 0.49 -42.33 -26.72
C LYS A 45 0.50 -43.84 -26.48
N SER A 46 1.43 -44.33 -25.66
CA SER A 46 1.58 -45.73 -25.28
C SER A 46 0.70 -46.17 -24.10
N ASP A 47 -0.04 -45.24 -23.48
CA ASP A 47 -0.99 -45.58 -22.40
C ASP A 47 -2.20 -46.32 -23.01
N PRO A 48 -2.45 -47.59 -22.63
CA PRO A 48 -3.54 -48.38 -23.18
C PRO A 48 -4.92 -47.76 -22.93
N GLN A 49 -5.11 -47.01 -21.84
CA GLN A 49 -6.38 -46.35 -21.54
C GLN A 49 -6.63 -45.17 -22.48
N LEU A 50 -5.62 -44.30 -22.63
CA LEU A 50 -5.72 -43.15 -23.54
C LEU A 50 -5.86 -43.60 -24.99
N ALA A 51 -5.10 -44.62 -25.41
CA ALA A 51 -5.18 -45.18 -26.76
C ALA A 51 -6.58 -45.75 -27.08
N GLN A 52 -7.23 -46.43 -26.12
CA GLN A 52 -8.60 -46.93 -26.30
C GLN A 52 -9.63 -45.79 -26.38
N LEU A 53 -9.50 -44.76 -25.54
CA LEU A 53 -10.38 -43.59 -25.54
C LEU A 53 -10.25 -42.80 -26.84
N ILE A 54 -9.02 -42.61 -27.32
CA ILE A 54 -8.71 -41.93 -28.59
C ILE A 54 -9.23 -42.72 -29.79
N LYS A 55 -9.09 -44.06 -29.80
CA LYS A 55 -9.61 -44.94 -30.86
C LYS A 55 -11.14 -44.90 -30.95
N ARG A 56 -11.83 -44.67 -29.84
CA ARG A 56 -13.30 -44.59 -29.75
C ARG A 56 -13.81 -43.17 -29.45
N ARG A 57 -13.05 -42.14 -29.86
CA ARG A 57 -13.28 -40.73 -29.51
C ARG A 57 -14.70 -40.22 -29.79
N ASN A 58 -15.34 -40.66 -30.88
CA ASN A 58 -16.69 -40.19 -31.25
C ASN A 58 -17.75 -40.61 -30.22
N HIS A 59 -17.51 -41.68 -29.48
CA HIS A 59 -18.42 -42.19 -28.45
C HIS A 59 -18.00 -41.79 -27.03
N TYR A 60 -16.70 -41.58 -26.79
CA TYR A 60 -16.14 -41.27 -25.48
C TYR A 60 -15.56 -39.86 -25.35
N THR A 61 -16.02 -38.90 -26.15
CA THR A 61 -15.55 -37.50 -26.11
C THR A 61 -15.53 -36.93 -24.69
N SER A 62 -16.57 -37.20 -23.89
CA SER A 62 -16.64 -36.75 -22.50
C SER A 62 -15.55 -37.36 -21.62
N LYS A 63 -15.30 -38.67 -21.76
CA LYS A 63 -14.25 -39.38 -21.01
C LYS A 63 -12.85 -38.98 -21.45
N VAL A 64 -12.66 -38.65 -22.73
CA VAL A 64 -11.40 -38.07 -23.24
C VAL A 64 -11.15 -36.73 -22.56
N TYR A 65 -12.16 -35.87 -22.46
CA TYR A 65 -12.03 -34.57 -21.79
C TYR A 65 -11.79 -34.70 -20.29
N GLU A 66 -12.50 -35.59 -19.62
CA GLU A 66 -12.32 -35.90 -18.21
C GLU A 66 -10.90 -36.39 -17.93
N TYR A 67 -10.43 -37.40 -18.67
CA TYR A 67 -9.08 -37.92 -18.56
C TYR A 67 -8.02 -36.83 -18.80
N LEU A 68 -8.15 -36.02 -19.86
CA LEU A 68 -7.19 -34.95 -20.15
C LEU A 68 -7.21 -33.83 -19.09
N ASN A 69 -8.39 -33.52 -18.56
CA ASN A 69 -8.57 -32.52 -17.50
C ASN A 69 -7.96 -33.00 -16.17
N GLU A 70 -8.10 -34.29 -15.85
CA GLU A 70 -7.45 -34.94 -14.71
C GLU A 70 -5.93 -34.97 -14.85
N GLN A 71 -5.42 -35.30 -16.04
CA GLN A 71 -3.97 -35.32 -16.30
C GLN A 71 -3.32 -33.93 -16.25
N LEU A 72 -4.07 -32.88 -16.55
CA LEU A 72 -3.61 -31.49 -16.32
C LEU A 72 -3.61 -31.12 -14.83
N GLY A 73 -4.39 -31.84 -14.02
CA GLY A 73 -4.58 -31.64 -12.59
C GLY A 73 -5.22 -30.29 -12.23
N SER A 74 -5.77 -30.18 -11.03
CA SER A 74 -6.25 -28.92 -10.43
C SER A 74 -5.13 -27.85 -10.26
N LYS A 75 -3.92 -28.12 -10.74
CA LYS A 75 -2.77 -27.21 -10.85
C LYS A 75 -2.75 -26.41 -12.16
N SER A 76 -3.80 -26.48 -12.98
CA SER A 76 -3.99 -25.61 -14.13
C SER A 76 -4.56 -24.23 -13.78
N ALA A 77 -4.02 -23.63 -12.72
CA ALA A 77 -4.04 -22.18 -12.55
C ALA A 77 -2.61 -21.71 -12.80
N VAL A 78 -2.33 -21.41 -14.08
CA VAL A 78 -1.25 -20.54 -14.56
C VAL A 78 0.05 -20.64 -13.76
N ALA A 79 0.90 -21.60 -14.15
CA ALA A 79 2.32 -21.54 -13.83
C ALA A 79 2.93 -20.34 -14.58
N SER A 80 2.92 -19.16 -13.96
CA SER A 80 3.85 -18.11 -14.33
C SER A 80 5.24 -18.52 -13.84
N HIS A 81 6.20 -18.48 -14.75
CA HIS A 81 7.59 -18.83 -14.51
C HIS A 81 8.17 -18.10 -13.30
N THR A 82 8.60 -18.86 -12.30
CA THR A 82 9.93 -18.79 -11.66
C THR A 82 9.98 -19.81 -10.53
N GLY A 83 10.99 -20.68 -10.57
CA GLY A 83 11.17 -21.71 -9.57
C GLY A 83 11.56 -21.10 -8.24
N ALA A 84 10.73 -21.32 -7.23
CA ALA A 84 11.17 -21.40 -5.84
C ALA A 84 10.17 -22.29 -5.10
N LYS A 85 10.68 -23.40 -4.55
CA LYS A 85 9.98 -24.20 -3.55
C LYS A 85 9.51 -23.25 -2.44
N SER A 86 8.22 -22.96 -2.36
CA SER A 86 7.64 -22.35 -1.17
C SER A 86 6.27 -22.94 -0.89
N SER A 87 6.10 -23.21 0.40
CA SER A 87 5.00 -23.81 1.13
C SER A 87 3.58 -23.34 0.77
N PRO A 88 2.55 -24.11 1.22
CA PRO A 88 1.19 -23.98 0.75
C PRO A 88 0.50 -22.74 1.34
N LEU A 89 -0.46 -22.19 0.58
CA LEU A 89 -1.59 -21.39 1.09
C LEU A 89 -1.28 -19.99 1.68
N VAL A 90 -0.30 -19.25 1.15
CA VAL A 90 -0.40 -17.78 1.24
C VAL A 90 -1.36 -17.33 0.15
N SER A 91 -2.58 -16.96 0.54
CA SER A 91 -3.55 -16.25 -0.32
C SER A 91 -2.83 -15.12 -1.06
N GLN A 92 -2.46 -15.40 -2.31
CA GLN A 92 -1.79 -14.48 -3.22
C GLN A 92 -2.85 -13.56 -3.79
N TYR A 93 -2.71 -12.27 -3.53
CA TYR A 93 -3.49 -11.24 -4.20
C TYR A 93 -3.46 -11.45 -5.73
N ARG A 94 -4.62 -11.68 -6.34
CA ARG A 94 -4.82 -11.86 -7.79
C ARG A 94 -5.30 -10.58 -8.50
N GLY A 95 -5.10 -9.42 -7.89
CA GLY A 95 -5.51 -8.15 -8.50
C GLY A 95 -4.43 -7.52 -9.38
N PRO A 96 -4.70 -6.33 -9.93
CA PRO A 96 -3.77 -5.61 -10.82
C PRO A 96 -2.46 -5.25 -10.11
N GLU A 97 -1.39 -5.07 -10.89
CA GLU A 97 -0.11 -4.57 -10.35
C GLU A 97 -0.29 -3.20 -9.69
N VAL A 98 0.56 -2.89 -8.71
CA VAL A 98 0.44 -1.69 -7.86
C VAL A 98 0.27 -0.39 -8.66
N LYS A 99 0.98 -0.27 -9.78
CA LYS A 99 1.00 0.92 -10.65
C LYS A 99 -0.34 1.17 -11.36
N PHE A 100 -1.17 0.13 -11.47
CA PHE A 100 -2.47 0.16 -12.13
C PHE A 100 -3.63 0.05 -11.15
N ILE A 101 -3.37 0.07 -9.83
CA ILE A 101 -4.43 0.11 -8.83
C ILE A 101 -5.07 1.50 -8.85
N THR A 102 -6.34 1.56 -9.26
CA THR A 102 -7.13 2.80 -9.37
C THR A 102 -8.37 2.82 -8.47
N ASN A 103 -8.51 1.84 -7.57
CA ASN A 103 -9.65 1.73 -6.66
C ASN A 103 -9.17 1.38 -5.24
N ARG A 104 -9.73 2.06 -4.23
CA ARG A 104 -9.48 1.84 -2.80
C ARG A 104 -9.61 0.37 -2.39
N TYR A 105 -10.63 -0.32 -2.89
CA TYR A 105 -10.84 -1.75 -2.59
C TYR A 105 -9.64 -2.61 -2.96
N HIS A 106 -9.10 -2.42 -4.17
CA HIS A 106 -7.92 -3.15 -4.63
C HIS A 106 -6.66 -2.73 -3.89
N ALA A 107 -6.53 -1.45 -3.52
CA ALA A 107 -5.43 -0.97 -2.70
C ALA A 107 -5.43 -1.64 -1.31
N GLU A 108 -6.57 -1.69 -0.64
CA GLU A 108 -6.70 -2.33 0.68
C GLU A 108 -6.36 -3.82 0.62
N LEU A 109 -6.90 -4.54 -0.38
CA LEU A 109 -6.57 -5.94 -0.60
C LEU A 109 -5.07 -6.13 -0.87
N TYR A 110 -4.49 -5.30 -1.74
CA TYR A 110 -3.06 -5.36 -2.02
C TYR A 110 -2.25 -5.21 -0.73
N ILE A 111 -2.57 -4.19 0.08
CA ILE A 111 -1.89 -3.93 1.35
C ILE A 111 -2.04 -5.12 2.30
N ARG A 112 -3.23 -5.67 2.51
CA ARG A 112 -3.47 -6.84 3.39
C ARG A 112 -2.67 -8.06 2.97
N HIS A 113 -2.60 -8.32 1.67
CA HIS A 113 -2.07 -9.58 1.15
C HIS A 113 -0.58 -9.52 0.79
N ARG A 114 -0.01 -8.33 0.55
CA ARG A 114 1.40 -8.15 0.15
C ARG A 114 2.22 -7.36 1.17
N ILE A 115 1.70 -6.25 1.67
CA ILE A 115 2.46 -5.35 2.55
C ILE A 115 2.43 -5.84 3.99
N LEU A 116 1.24 -6.09 4.56
CA LEU A 116 1.10 -6.47 5.96
C LEU A 116 1.62 -7.87 6.29
N LYS A 117 1.79 -8.73 5.28
CA LYS A 117 2.39 -10.07 5.46
C LYS A 117 3.92 -10.02 5.52
N GLU A 118 4.54 -8.94 5.04
CA GLU A 118 5.99 -8.81 4.96
C GLU A 118 6.49 -7.97 6.14
N SER A 119 7.04 -8.65 7.16
CA SER A 119 7.48 -8.01 8.40
C SER A 119 8.51 -6.89 8.18
N ALA A 120 9.40 -7.03 7.20
CA ALA A 120 10.38 -6.01 6.85
C ALA A 120 9.70 -4.69 6.39
N LYS A 121 8.69 -4.79 5.52
CA LYS A 121 7.92 -3.63 5.04
C LYS A 121 7.12 -2.99 6.17
N VAL A 122 6.44 -3.82 6.95
CA VAL A 122 5.69 -3.38 8.14
C VAL A 122 6.59 -2.62 9.10
N ASN A 123 7.77 -3.14 9.42
CA ASN A 123 8.71 -2.49 10.33
C ASN A 123 9.21 -1.15 9.77
N LYS A 124 9.50 -1.08 8.47
CA LYS A 124 9.92 0.18 7.83
C LYS A 124 8.81 1.24 7.86
N ILE A 125 7.54 0.85 7.67
CA ILE A 125 6.40 1.77 7.80
C ILE A 125 6.20 2.21 9.25
N LYS A 126 6.28 1.29 10.22
CA LYS A 126 6.20 1.63 11.65
C LYS A 126 7.28 2.61 12.07
N GLN A 127 8.53 2.37 11.65
CA GLN A 127 9.65 3.30 11.92
C GLN A 127 9.39 4.70 11.36
N LEU A 128 8.79 4.83 10.18
CA LEU A 128 8.41 6.14 9.64
C LEU A 128 7.34 6.83 10.48
N ILE A 129 6.30 6.10 10.87
CA ILE A 129 5.22 6.62 11.72
C ILE A 129 5.79 7.07 13.07
N ASP A 130 6.61 6.24 13.71
CA ASP A 130 7.24 6.54 14.99
C ASP A 130 8.15 7.77 14.90
N GLN A 131 8.96 7.88 13.84
CA GLN A 131 9.79 9.07 13.59
C GLN A 131 8.95 10.34 13.52
N GLN A 132 7.81 10.32 12.82
CA GLN A 132 6.91 11.47 12.72
C GLN A 132 6.25 11.80 14.06
N LEU A 133 5.81 10.79 14.81
CA LEU A 133 5.19 10.99 16.13
C LEU A 133 6.17 11.58 17.15
N VAL A 134 7.43 11.14 17.14
CA VAL A 134 8.49 11.70 17.99
C VAL A 134 8.71 13.18 17.68
N GLN A 135 8.79 13.55 16.40
CA GLN A 135 8.93 14.95 15.98
C GLN A 135 7.74 15.81 16.42
N GLN A 136 6.50 15.32 16.24
CA GLN A 136 5.30 16.03 16.69
C GLN A 136 5.29 16.26 18.20
N ARG A 137 5.66 15.25 19.00
CA ARG A 137 5.78 15.39 20.46
C ARG A 137 6.86 16.39 20.84
N GLN A 138 7.99 16.38 20.14
CA GLN A 138 9.08 17.33 20.37
C GLN A 138 8.61 18.77 20.09
N TRP A 139 7.96 19.04 18.96
CA TRP A 139 7.46 20.37 18.63
C TRP A 139 6.40 20.85 19.63
N LYS A 140 5.52 19.96 20.08
CA LYS A 140 4.56 20.27 21.13
C LYS A 140 5.27 20.69 22.42
N LYS A 141 6.28 19.93 22.85
CA LYS A 141 7.07 20.23 24.05
C LYS A 141 7.82 21.56 23.92
N GLU A 142 8.45 21.81 22.77
CA GLU A 142 9.13 23.09 22.50
C GLU A 142 8.14 24.25 22.56
N ARG A 143 6.93 24.07 22.02
CA ARG A 143 5.89 25.09 22.08
C ARG A 143 5.43 25.38 23.51
N GLU A 144 5.14 24.34 24.29
CA GLU A 144 4.76 24.46 25.70
C GLU A 144 5.85 25.17 26.51
N GLN A 145 7.12 24.86 26.28
CA GLN A 145 8.25 25.53 26.94
C GLN A 145 8.32 27.03 26.61
N MET A 146 8.08 27.41 25.35
CA MET A 146 8.06 28.82 24.95
C MET A 146 6.89 29.57 25.61
N ASP A 147 5.71 28.96 25.63
CA ASP A 147 4.53 29.55 26.26
C ASP A 147 4.75 29.71 27.78
N ASP A 148 5.35 28.71 28.45
CA ASP A 148 5.70 28.76 29.87
C ASP A 148 6.73 29.87 30.18
N GLN A 149 7.79 29.97 29.37
CA GLN A 149 8.80 31.02 29.52
C GLN A 149 8.22 32.41 29.32
N HIS A 150 7.34 32.57 28.32
CA HIS A 150 6.63 33.83 28.09
C HIS A 150 5.77 34.19 29.31
N GLN A 151 4.97 33.25 29.82
CA GLN A 151 4.12 33.48 30.98
C GLN A 151 4.93 33.81 32.25
N GLN A 152 6.09 33.18 32.45
CA GLN A 152 6.99 33.51 33.56
C GLN A 152 7.52 34.94 33.44
N LYS A 153 7.97 35.36 32.25
CA LYS A 153 8.44 36.74 32.00
C LYS A 153 7.30 37.76 32.23
N VAL A 154 6.08 37.49 31.74
CA VAL A 154 4.89 38.33 31.99
C VAL A 154 4.61 38.45 33.49
N ASN A 155 4.57 37.33 34.20
CA ASN A 155 4.32 37.30 35.64
C ASN A 155 5.38 38.07 36.43
N ALA A 156 6.65 38.00 36.02
CA ALA A 156 7.74 38.75 36.64
C ALA A 156 7.56 40.26 36.49
N ILE A 157 7.18 40.72 35.30
CA ILE A 157 6.86 42.14 35.05
C ILE A 157 5.68 42.56 35.91
N SER A 158 4.57 41.81 35.89
CA SER A 158 3.36 42.13 36.66
C SER A 158 3.60 42.18 38.18
N LYS A 159 4.39 41.24 38.73
CA LYS A 159 4.76 41.25 40.16
C LYS A 159 5.69 42.42 40.50
N GLY A 160 6.61 42.78 39.60
CA GLY A 160 7.45 43.96 39.74
C GLY A 160 6.63 45.25 39.79
N VAL A 161 5.58 45.35 38.95
CA VAL A 161 4.63 46.46 38.99
C VAL A 161 3.92 46.51 40.33
N ALA A 162 3.29 45.41 40.77
CA ALA A 162 2.51 45.37 42.01
C ALA A 162 3.31 45.85 43.23
N LYS A 163 4.55 45.35 43.39
CA LYS A 163 5.45 45.78 44.47
C LYS A 163 5.87 47.25 44.37
N ALA A 164 6.12 47.76 43.16
CA ALA A 164 6.50 49.15 42.96
C ALA A 164 5.33 50.13 43.12
N THR A 165 4.08 49.65 43.12
CA THR A 165 2.88 50.48 43.27
C THR A 165 2.38 50.63 44.71
N GLU A 166 2.88 49.83 45.65
CA GLU A 166 2.61 50.00 47.08
C GLU A 166 3.29 51.30 47.58
N GLY A 167 2.50 52.35 47.80
CA GLY A 167 2.95 53.62 48.40
C GLY A 167 3.26 54.78 47.44
N PHE A 168 2.99 54.68 46.14
CA PHE A 168 3.24 55.76 45.18
C PHE A 168 2.02 56.66 44.89
N HIS A 169 2.28 57.95 44.64
CA HIS A 169 1.29 58.95 44.24
C HIS A 169 0.76 58.70 42.80
N PRO A 170 -0.53 58.95 42.49
CA PRO A 170 -1.20 58.63 41.21
C PRO A 170 -0.47 59.06 39.92
N SER A 171 0.26 60.18 39.95
CA SER A 171 0.96 60.73 38.79
C SER A 171 2.27 60.00 38.43
N LYS A 172 2.96 59.42 39.41
CA LYS A 172 4.16 58.57 39.18
C LYS A 172 3.77 57.14 38.76
N LEU A 173 2.61 56.68 39.22
CA LEU A 173 1.98 55.42 38.82
C LEU A 173 1.70 55.35 37.32
N GLN A 174 1.27 56.45 36.69
CA GLN A 174 0.94 56.48 35.27
C GLN A 174 2.18 56.27 34.37
N LYS A 175 3.33 56.89 34.71
CA LYS A 175 4.59 56.69 33.98
C LYS A 175 5.11 55.26 34.11
N LEU A 176 5.03 54.66 35.31
CA LEU A 176 5.37 53.26 35.54
C LEU A 176 4.48 52.31 34.73
N LYS A 177 3.16 52.55 34.71
CA LYS A 177 2.22 51.75 33.90
C LYS A 177 2.56 51.82 32.40
N MET A 178 2.89 52.99 31.86
CA MET A 178 3.26 53.13 30.45
C MET A 178 4.58 52.43 30.09
N SER A 179 5.60 52.52 30.95
CA SER A 179 6.88 51.83 30.74
C SER A 179 6.74 50.30 30.81
N ASN A 180 5.92 49.80 31.73
CA ASN A 180 5.63 48.37 31.84
C ASN A 180 4.79 47.87 30.67
N GLN A 181 3.86 48.69 30.16
CA GLN A 181 3.11 48.37 28.94
C GLN A 181 4.07 48.22 27.75
N GLY A 182 5.02 49.13 27.57
CA GLY A 182 6.03 49.01 26.51
C GLY A 182 6.89 47.75 26.64
N SER A 183 7.21 47.33 27.87
CA SER A 183 7.94 46.09 28.14
C SER A 183 7.10 44.84 27.83
N LEU A 184 5.82 44.84 28.16
CA LEU A 184 4.87 43.77 27.80
C LEU A 184 4.67 43.69 26.28
N ASP A 185 4.56 44.82 25.60
CA ASP A 185 4.41 44.89 24.15
C ASP A 185 5.67 44.42 23.41
N ALA A 186 6.86 44.70 23.97
CA ALA A 186 8.12 44.17 23.45
C ALA A 186 8.20 42.65 23.65
N LEU A 187 7.87 42.16 24.85
CA LEU A 187 7.86 40.75 25.18
C LEU A 187 6.86 39.94 24.32
N LYS A 188 5.69 40.53 24.04
CA LYS A 188 4.70 39.93 23.14
C LYS A 188 5.23 39.79 21.71
N ARG A 189 5.88 40.83 21.18
CA ARG A 189 6.49 40.80 19.85
C ARG A 189 7.64 39.80 19.75
N GLU A 190 8.48 39.70 20.79
CA GLU A 190 9.54 38.69 20.89
C GLU A 190 8.95 37.29 20.81
N HIS A 191 7.92 37.01 21.63
CA HIS A 191 7.25 35.71 21.64
C HIS A 191 6.58 35.37 20.29
N GLU A 192 5.89 36.32 19.67
CA GLU A 192 5.31 36.14 18.33
C GLU A 192 6.40 35.81 17.29
N ALA A 193 7.54 36.49 17.33
CA ALA A 193 8.66 36.21 16.43
C ALA A 193 9.24 34.81 16.65
N GLU A 194 9.42 34.39 17.91
CA GLU A 194 9.87 33.02 18.23
C GLU A 194 8.88 31.97 17.73
N ILE A 195 7.57 32.20 17.89
CA ILE A 195 6.51 31.32 17.37
C ILE A 195 6.61 31.19 15.85
N ILE A 196 6.76 32.30 15.15
CA ILE A 196 6.87 32.32 13.68
C ILE A 196 8.11 31.53 13.24
N ASN A 197 9.22 31.69 13.95
CA ASN A 197 10.46 30.94 13.69
C ASN A 197 10.26 29.43 13.91
N LEU A 198 9.62 29.04 15.01
CA LEU A 198 9.27 27.64 15.28
C LEU A 198 8.39 27.06 14.19
N ASN A 199 7.30 27.74 13.82
CA ASN A 199 6.38 27.32 12.77
C ASN A 199 7.09 27.16 11.42
N SER A 200 7.97 28.08 11.07
CA SER A 200 8.76 28.02 9.83
C SER A 200 9.65 26.78 9.80
N ARG A 201 10.31 26.46 10.93
CA ARG A 201 11.12 25.24 11.08
C ARG A 201 10.28 23.98 10.98
N ILE A 202 9.10 23.96 11.61
CA ILE A 202 8.16 22.84 11.53
C ILE A 202 7.74 22.60 10.08
N ILE A 203 7.33 23.65 9.36
CA ILE A 203 6.92 23.54 7.95
C ILE A 203 8.05 22.98 7.08
N ALA A 204 9.28 23.49 7.24
CA ALA A 204 10.45 22.99 6.50
C ALA A 204 10.70 21.50 6.79
N THR A 205 10.60 21.10 8.06
CA THR A 205 10.79 19.70 8.48
C THR A 205 9.66 18.80 7.97
N CYS A 206 8.41 19.25 8.01
CA CYS A 206 7.26 18.54 7.45
C CYS A 206 7.41 18.29 5.95
N LYS A 207 7.91 19.27 5.18
CA LYS A 207 8.22 19.09 3.75
C LYS A 207 9.25 17.99 3.54
N HIS A 208 10.32 17.99 4.32
CA HIS A 208 11.37 16.97 4.23
C HIS A 208 10.84 15.57 4.61
N LEU A 209 10.10 15.45 5.71
CA LEU A 209 9.50 14.20 6.15
C LEU A 209 8.47 13.66 5.15
N SER A 210 7.66 14.54 4.56
CA SER A 210 6.70 14.19 3.52
C SER A 210 7.40 13.61 2.28
N ALA A 211 8.44 14.28 1.78
CA ALA A 211 9.23 13.78 0.65
C ALA A 211 9.87 12.42 0.94
N LYS A 212 10.46 12.25 2.14
CA LYS A 212 11.03 10.96 2.59
C LYS A 212 9.98 9.85 2.65
N THR A 213 8.77 10.19 3.12
CA THR A 213 7.65 9.25 3.22
C THR A 213 7.18 8.81 1.84
N ILE A 214 6.96 9.75 0.92
CA ILE A 214 6.58 9.45 -0.48
C ILE A 214 7.64 8.57 -1.13
N PHE A 215 8.92 8.90 -0.99
CA PHE A 215 10.02 8.11 -1.53
C PHE A 215 10.01 6.68 -0.98
N THR A 216 9.91 6.53 0.33
CA THR A 216 9.88 5.20 0.97
C THR A 216 8.62 4.41 0.55
N PHE A 217 7.48 5.07 0.40
CA PHE A 217 6.24 4.41 0.01
C PHE A 217 6.29 3.96 -1.46
N LYS A 218 7.00 4.68 -2.32
CA LYS A 218 7.33 4.23 -3.68
C LYS A 218 8.24 3.00 -3.65
N GLU A 219 9.29 2.99 -2.83
CA GLU A 219 10.17 1.81 -2.67
C GLU A 219 9.42 0.58 -2.15
N LEU A 220 8.46 0.79 -1.26
CA LEU A 220 7.66 -0.26 -0.64
C LEU A 220 6.48 -0.74 -1.50
N GLU A 221 6.31 -0.15 -2.69
CA GLU A 221 5.20 -0.45 -3.60
C GLU A 221 3.83 -0.23 -2.94
N ILE A 222 3.65 0.90 -2.24
CA ILE A 222 2.36 1.26 -1.65
C ILE A 222 1.42 1.81 -2.75
N PRO A 223 0.18 1.29 -2.87
CA PRO A 223 -0.80 1.78 -3.84
C PRO A 223 -1.02 3.30 -3.76
N PHE A 224 -1.33 3.94 -4.89
CA PHE A 224 -1.49 5.41 -5.04
C PHE A 224 -0.23 6.26 -4.84
N PHE A 225 0.84 5.73 -4.27
CA PHE A 225 2.16 6.38 -4.28
C PHE A 225 2.98 5.99 -5.52
N CYS A 226 2.64 4.85 -6.13
CA CYS A 226 3.28 4.30 -7.33
C CYS A 226 2.50 4.53 -8.63
N THR A 227 1.44 5.35 -8.63
CA THR A 227 0.66 5.66 -9.83
C THR A 227 1.53 6.33 -10.89
N VAL A 228 1.37 5.89 -12.15
CA VAL A 228 2.13 6.42 -13.29
C VAL A 228 1.76 7.89 -13.51
N GLU A 229 2.76 8.77 -13.69
CA GLU A 229 2.57 10.22 -13.85
C GLU A 229 1.65 10.60 -15.02
N HIS A 230 1.57 9.76 -16.06
CA HIS A 230 0.71 9.99 -17.22
C HIS A 230 -0.77 9.64 -16.98
N PHE A 231 -1.11 9.00 -15.86
CA PHE A 231 -2.48 8.68 -15.53
C PHE A 231 -3.11 9.87 -14.79
N LYS A 232 -3.96 10.64 -15.48
CA LYS A 232 -4.75 11.70 -14.84
C LYS A 232 -5.70 11.06 -13.83
N TYR A 233 -5.31 11.10 -12.57
CA TYR A 233 -6.07 10.53 -11.47
C TYR A 233 -6.65 11.67 -10.60
N PRO A 234 -7.94 12.03 -10.76
CA PRO A 234 -8.51 13.25 -10.18
C PRO A 234 -8.57 13.25 -8.65
N THR A 235 -8.60 12.07 -8.01
CA THR A 235 -8.76 11.91 -6.56
C THR A 235 -7.49 11.41 -5.86
N LEU A 236 -6.30 11.63 -6.46
CA LEU A 236 -5.07 10.93 -6.05
C LEU A 236 -4.70 11.25 -4.60
N THR A 237 -4.75 12.53 -4.24
CA THR A 237 -4.43 12.99 -2.88
C THR A 237 -5.39 12.37 -1.85
N GLN A 238 -6.68 12.34 -2.14
CA GLN A 238 -7.69 11.75 -1.24
C GLN A 238 -7.47 10.24 -1.06
N ASP A 239 -7.04 9.55 -2.11
CA ASP A 239 -6.81 8.11 -2.07
C ASP A 239 -5.46 7.75 -1.42
N GLN A 240 -4.45 8.61 -1.55
CA GLN A 240 -3.22 8.55 -0.76
C GLN A 240 -3.50 8.73 0.74
N GLU A 241 -4.32 9.73 1.11
CA GLU A 241 -4.78 9.95 2.48
C GLU A 241 -5.56 8.75 3.02
N HIS A 242 -6.45 8.17 2.21
CA HIS A 242 -7.18 6.95 2.57
C HIS A 242 -6.22 5.80 2.89
N VAL A 243 -5.22 5.56 2.05
CA VAL A 243 -4.22 4.49 2.27
C VAL A 243 -3.36 4.76 3.50
N LEU A 244 -2.96 6.01 3.75
CA LEU A 244 -2.24 6.40 4.96
C LEU A 244 -3.05 6.07 6.22
N ASN A 245 -4.32 6.49 6.24
CA ASN A 245 -5.24 6.20 7.34
C ASN A 245 -5.45 4.69 7.54
N TYR A 246 -5.57 3.96 6.43
CA TYR A 246 -5.71 2.51 6.45
C TYR A 246 -4.47 1.82 7.04
N LEU A 247 -3.26 2.20 6.60
CA LEU A 247 -2.01 1.68 7.12
C LEU A 247 -1.82 2.00 8.60
N GLN A 248 -2.14 3.22 9.03
CA GLN A 248 -2.06 3.60 10.43
C GLN A 248 -2.97 2.72 11.30
N LYS A 249 -4.24 2.54 10.89
CA LYS A 249 -5.21 1.69 11.61
C LYS A 249 -4.85 0.21 11.63
N ALA A 250 -4.14 -0.27 10.60
CA ALA A 250 -3.75 -1.68 10.50
C ALA A 250 -2.45 -2.00 11.26
N LEU A 251 -1.65 -0.98 11.59
CA LEU A 251 -0.33 -1.13 12.20
C LEU A 251 -0.27 -0.73 13.68
N MET A 252 -1.20 0.11 14.12
CA MET A 252 -1.46 0.45 15.53
C MET A 252 -2.51 -0.49 16.12
#